data_AF-A0A9W9DZZ1-F1
#
_entry.id   AF-A0A9W9DZZ1-F1
#
_cell.length_a   1.000
_cell.length_b   1.000
_cell.length_c   1.000
_cell.angle_alpha   90.00
_cell.angle_beta   90.00
_cell.angle_gamma   90.00
#
_symmetry.space_group_name_H-M   'P 1'
#
loop_
_entity.id
_entity.type
_entity.pdbx_description
1 polymer ?
#
loop_
_entity_poly.entity_id
_entity_poly.type
_entity_poly.pdbx_seq_one_letter_code
_entity_poly.pdbx_strand_id
1 'polypeptide(L)'
;MTAVVRLLVSWWLLSHISALVLAIPISPAAPHILAKKTDPMISHAANGSVIILNPSTQQTIPQGPGTDGSGSGFSLPAIVWIVFLLTIGAPLAMAGIRGWRCTTGVAVGLAVIVCSWAAIINSVNEIGISDILLTLIVLALGFLGLVVGVFEFSRVIAMTLLCLIGGLSFGMRITLLKTDLLFSSLGLNWLIIVVFGVAGGLLLIWTNRIAMLIACANAGTFLTSLGIDLIFNKQSGLSFGLRSLFDSNDNHLAYFIERTYRPTLSTRIILVVSLVSTPAFAFAQHLIFKQPFTRRGPPLSDDELCLNYPTEDLSANRATAFFSGIWDGAKLKMSTSRFSV
;
A
#
# COMPACT_ATOMS: atom_id res chain seq x y z
N MET A 1 -31.12 6.62 -0.47
CA MET A 1 -29.88 7.08 -1.16
C MET A 1 -29.34 5.94 -2.02
N THR A 2 -29.21 6.15 -3.32
CA THR A 2 -28.63 5.17 -4.25
C THR A 2 -27.13 4.97 -3.97
N ALA A 3 -26.57 3.80 -4.34
CA ALA A 3 -25.15 3.50 -4.15
C ALA A 3 -24.22 4.56 -4.81
N VAL A 4 -24.69 5.16 -5.91
CA VAL A 4 -24.03 6.29 -6.59
C VAL A 4 -23.91 7.51 -5.69
N VAL A 5 -24.98 7.90 -4.98
CA VAL A 5 -24.93 9.04 -4.05
C VAL A 5 -23.95 8.77 -2.93
N ARG A 6 -23.90 7.55 -2.37
CA ARG A 6 -22.93 7.21 -1.32
C ARG A 6 -21.48 7.27 -1.84
N LEU A 7 -21.22 6.78 -3.05
CA LEU A 7 -19.90 6.84 -3.67
C LEU A 7 -19.46 8.29 -3.93
N LEU A 8 -20.36 9.13 -4.46
CA LEU A 8 -20.09 10.54 -4.70
C LEU A 8 -19.89 11.32 -3.39
N VAL A 9 -20.67 11.04 -2.35
CA VAL A 9 -20.52 11.67 -1.03
C VAL A 9 -19.20 11.28 -0.37
N SER A 10 -18.83 10.00 -0.40
CA SER A 10 -17.53 9.55 0.12
C SER A 10 -16.37 10.21 -0.61
N TRP A 11 -16.45 10.31 -1.95
CA TRP A 11 -15.44 11.01 -2.73
C TRP A 11 -15.40 12.52 -2.43
N TRP A 12 -16.56 13.17 -2.38
CA TRP A 12 -16.68 14.59 -2.06
C TRP A 12 -16.06 14.90 -0.70
N LEU A 13 -16.36 14.10 0.34
CA LEU A 13 -15.77 14.25 1.67
C LEU A 13 -14.23 14.14 1.63
N LEU A 14 -13.69 13.12 0.97
CA LEU A 14 -12.23 12.93 0.84
C LEU A 14 -11.57 14.12 0.12
N SER A 15 -12.19 14.58 -0.97
CA SER A 15 -11.69 15.72 -1.75
C SER A 15 -11.77 17.04 -0.99
N HIS A 16 -12.83 17.25 -0.20
CA HIS A 16 -13.01 18.47 0.59
C HIS A 16 -11.99 18.54 1.73
N ILE A 17 -11.77 17.43 2.46
CA ILE A 17 -10.73 17.33 3.48
C ILE A 17 -9.35 17.59 2.84
N SER A 18 -9.08 17.01 1.67
CA SER A 18 -7.83 17.27 0.96
C SER A 18 -7.65 18.74 0.56
N ALA A 19 -8.71 19.40 0.08
CA ALA A 19 -8.67 20.80 -0.31
C ALA A 19 -8.39 21.70 0.90
N LEU A 20 -9.01 21.40 2.05
CA LEU A 20 -8.75 22.11 3.30
C LEU A 20 -7.30 21.96 3.75
N VAL A 21 -6.74 20.75 3.70
CA VAL A 21 -5.33 20.49 4.05
C VAL A 21 -4.37 21.25 3.12
N LEU A 22 -4.64 21.26 1.81
CA LEU A 22 -3.83 21.97 0.82
C LEU A 22 -3.91 23.50 0.98
N ALA A 23 -4.99 24.03 1.53
CA ALA A 23 -5.22 25.46 1.72
C ALA A 23 -4.57 26.03 3.00
N ILE A 24 -3.98 25.20 3.87
CA ILE A 24 -3.33 25.67 5.09
C ILE A 24 -2.10 26.51 4.74
N PRO A 25 -2.06 27.82 5.08
CA PRO A 25 -0.88 28.65 4.86
C PRO A 25 0.24 28.15 5.76
N ILE A 26 1.34 27.70 5.14
CA ILE A 26 2.52 27.23 5.86
C ILE A 26 3.45 28.42 6.01
N SER A 27 3.69 28.85 7.25
CA SER A 27 4.75 29.81 7.55
C SER A 27 6.06 29.28 6.97
N PRO A 28 6.88 30.11 6.31
CA PRO A 28 8.18 29.70 5.82
C PRO A 28 9.07 29.35 7.02
N ALA A 29 9.07 28.08 7.40
CA ALA A 29 10.10 27.55 8.27
C ALA A 29 11.42 27.64 7.50
N ALA A 30 12.50 27.95 8.22
CA ALA A 30 13.87 27.83 7.71
C ALA A 30 14.06 26.48 7.00
N PRO A 31 15.02 26.33 6.07
CA PRO A 31 15.27 25.08 5.34
C PRO A 31 15.70 23.96 6.31
N HIS A 32 14.73 23.42 7.03
CA HIS A 32 14.87 22.25 7.85
C HIS A 32 14.75 21.07 6.89
N ILE A 33 15.86 20.35 6.75
CA ILE A 33 15.89 18.98 6.25
C ILE A 33 14.70 18.28 6.89
N LEU A 34 13.78 17.75 6.07
CA LEU A 34 12.63 16.92 6.47
C LEU A 34 12.99 16.18 7.76
N ALA A 35 12.42 16.62 8.89
CA ALA A 35 12.93 16.33 10.23
C ALA A 35 13.31 14.85 10.36
N LYS A 36 14.61 14.58 10.17
CA LYS A 36 15.19 13.24 10.16
C LYS A 36 15.53 12.89 11.61
N LYS A 37 15.66 11.60 11.89
CA LYS A 37 15.82 11.01 13.22
C LYS A 37 16.88 11.69 14.11
N THR A 38 17.87 12.32 13.49
CA THR A 38 18.88 13.18 14.11
C THR A 38 19.05 14.44 13.29
N ASP A 39 19.09 15.61 13.92
CA ASP A 39 19.59 16.85 13.32
C ASP A 39 21.12 16.70 13.15
N PRO A 40 21.62 16.36 11.94
CA PRO A 40 23.02 16.03 11.79
C PRO A 40 23.87 17.30 11.80
N MET A 41 25.06 17.23 12.38
CA MET A 41 26.04 18.30 12.21
C MET A 41 26.76 18.09 10.88
N ILE A 42 26.58 19.04 9.97
CA ILE A 42 27.14 19.00 8.62
C ILE A 42 28.51 19.66 8.64
N SER A 43 29.53 18.94 8.21
CA SER A 43 30.87 19.45 7.97
C SER A 43 31.25 19.23 6.51
N HIS A 44 32.04 20.14 5.94
CA HIS A 44 32.56 19.99 4.58
C HIS A 44 34.04 19.70 4.66
N ALA A 45 34.47 18.57 4.09
CA ALA A 45 35.89 18.31 3.91
C ALA A 45 36.51 19.24 2.88
N ALA A 46 37.83 19.39 2.92
CA ALA A 46 38.60 20.25 2.00
C ALA A 46 38.43 19.88 0.52
N ASN A 47 37.97 18.65 0.22
CA ASN A 47 37.65 18.17 -1.12
C ASN A 47 36.20 18.48 -1.56
N GLY A 48 35.41 19.19 -0.74
CA GLY A 48 34.00 19.50 -0.99
C GLY A 48 33.01 18.40 -0.60
N SER A 49 33.49 17.25 -0.09
CA SER A 49 32.59 16.17 0.35
C SER A 49 31.88 16.51 1.65
N VAL A 50 30.62 16.09 1.76
CA VAL A 50 29.78 16.28 2.94
C VAL A 50 30.11 15.20 3.97
N ILE A 51 30.64 15.60 5.12
CA ILE A 51 30.84 14.75 6.30
C ILE A 51 29.66 14.98 7.24
N ILE A 52 29.02 13.88 7.60
CA ILE A 52 27.89 13.89 8.53
C ILE A 52 28.37 13.42 9.89
N LEU A 53 28.20 14.27 10.89
CA LEU A 53 28.60 14.00 12.27
C LEU A 53 27.36 13.83 13.14
N ASN A 54 27.39 12.84 14.02
CA ASN A 54 26.37 12.68 15.04
C ASN A 54 26.46 13.85 16.02
N PRO A 55 25.35 14.57 16.30
CA PRO A 55 25.39 15.77 17.15
C PRO A 55 25.79 15.47 18.60
N SER A 56 25.54 14.25 19.09
CA SER A 56 25.82 13.84 20.47
C SER A 56 27.22 13.29 20.67
N THR A 57 27.73 12.50 19.73
CA THR A 57 29.05 11.83 19.86
C THR A 57 30.15 12.51 19.07
N GLN A 58 29.80 13.43 18.17
CA GLN A 58 30.69 14.04 17.18
C GLN A 58 31.43 13.03 16.27
N GLN A 59 31.01 11.77 16.28
CA GLN A 59 31.56 10.74 15.41
C GLN A 59 30.92 10.82 14.02
N THR A 60 31.70 10.46 13.00
CA THR A 60 31.22 10.39 11.63
C THR A 60 30.19 9.27 11.46
N ILE A 61 29.03 9.61 10.90
CA ILE A 61 28.03 8.64 10.46
C ILE A 61 28.41 8.21 9.05
N PRO A 62 28.76 6.94 8.82
CA PRO A 62 29.16 6.48 7.51
C PRO A 62 28.00 6.64 6.52
N GLN A 63 28.29 7.16 5.32
CA GLN A 63 27.28 7.46 4.31
C GLN A 63 27.37 6.46 3.16
N GLY A 64 26.20 5.97 2.73
CA GLY A 64 26.06 5.06 1.60
C GLY A 64 25.48 5.72 0.36
N PRO A 65 25.37 4.97 -0.76
CA PRO A 65 24.88 5.50 -2.04
C PRO A 65 23.43 5.95 -1.98
N GLY A 66 22.69 5.59 -0.93
CA GLY A 66 21.27 5.82 -0.87
C GLY A 66 20.60 5.09 -2.02
N THR A 67 20.49 3.77 -1.94
CA THR A 67 19.70 2.98 -2.90
C THR A 67 18.35 2.61 -2.31
N ASP A 68 17.31 2.62 -3.15
CA ASP A 68 15.97 2.11 -2.86
C ASP A 68 15.57 0.97 -3.80
N GLY A 69 16.51 0.45 -4.59
CA GLY A 69 16.26 -0.56 -5.61
C GLY A 69 15.39 -0.10 -6.78
N SER A 70 15.28 1.21 -7.03
CA SER A 70 14.56 1.77 -8.19
C SER A 70 15.43 1.91 -9.45
N GLY A 71 16.75 1.72 -9.34
CA GLY A 71 17.68 1.89 -10.44
C GLY A 71 17.94 3.36 -10.78
N SER A 72 18.60 3.59 -11.93
CA SER A 72 18.79 4.92 -12.50
C SER A 72 18.34 4.95 -13.96
N GLY A 73 17.59 5.98 -14.36
CA GLY A 73 17.05 6.09 -15.71
C GLY A 73 16.20 4.87 -16.08
N PHE A 74 16.52 4.25 -17.22
CA PHE A 74 15.90 3.00 -17.70
C PHE A 74 16.81 1.78 -17.48
N SER A 75 17.56 1.77 -16.39
CA SER A 75 18.26 0.55 -15.95
C SER A 75 17.28 -0.61 -15.72
N LEU A 76 17.79 -1.84 -15.69
CA LEU A 76 16.98 -3.04 -15.52
C LEU A 76 16.02 -2.99 -14.31
N PRO A 77 16.44 -2.58 -13.09
CA PRO A 77 15.53 -2.41 -11.95
C PRO A 77 14.35 -1.46 -12.25
N ALA A 78 14.63 -0.34 -12.91
CA ALA A 78 13.61 0.66 -13.25
C ALA A 78 12.58 0.10 -14.24
N ILE A 79 13.04 -0.61 -15.27
CA ILE A 79 12.16 -1.27 -16.25
C ILE A 79 11.27 -2.30 -15.56
N VAL A 80 11.83 -3.12 -14.66
CA VAL A 80 11.08 -4.12 -13.90
C VAL A 80 9.98 -3.46 -13.07
N TRP A 81 10.29 -2.35 -12.37
CA TRP A 81 9.27 -1.59 -11.64
C TRP A 81 8.19 -1.01 -12.55
N ILE A 82 8.56 -0.39 -13.67
CA ILE A 82 7.59 0.16 -14.64
C ILE A 82 6.62 -0.93 -15.10
N VAL A 83 7.15 -2.09 -15.52
CA VAL A 83 6.32 -3.21 -15.97
C VAL A 83 5.41 -3.68 -14.83
N PHE A 84 5.96 -3.95 -13.64
CA PHE A 84 5.17 -4.38 -12.49
C PHE A 84 4.04 -3.40 -12.15
N LEU A 85 4.35 -2.11 -12.05
CA LEU A 85 3.40 -1.07 -11.66
C LEU A 85 2.26 -0.93 -12.67
N LEU A 86 2.54 -1.02 -13.98
CA LEU A 86 1.51 -0.93 -15.01
C LEU A 86 0.70 -2.23 -15.12
N THR A 87 1.36 -3.40 -15.04
CA THR A 87 0.72 -4.71 -15.10
C THR A 87 -0.22 -4.96 -13.92
N ILE A 88 0.10 -4.45 -12.73
CA ILE A 88 -0.79 -4.55 -11.56
C ILE A 88 -1.76 -3.36 -11.49
N GLY A 89 -1.26 -2.14 -11.68
CA GLY A 89 -2.01 -0.91 -11.49
C GLY A 89 -3.18 -0.75 -12.44
N ALA A 90 -2.97 -0.93 -13.76
CA ALA A 90 -4.01 -0.67 -14.74
C ALA A 90 -5.18 -1.66 -14.63
N PRO A 91 -4.96 -3.00 -14.52
CA PRO A 91 -6.05 -3.94 -14.28
C PRO A 91 -6.76 -3.70 -12.94
N LEU A 92 -6.04 -3.31 -11.88
CA LEU A 92 -6.65 -3.00 -10.59
C LEU A 92 -7.55 -1.76 -10.66
N ALA A 93 -7.13 -0.73 -11.40
CA ALA A 93 -7.92 0.49 -11.62
C ALA A 93 -9.17 0.24 -12.49
N MET A 94 -9.07 -0.61 -13.52
CA MET A 94 -10.16 -0.84 -14.46
C MET A 94 -11.13 -1.95 -14.04
N ALA A 95 -10.62 -3.00 -13.40
CA ALA A 95 -11.35 -4.25 -13.18
C ALA A 95 -11.05 -4.93 -11.84
N GLY A 96 -10.50 -4.20 -10.87
CA GLY A 96 -10.16 -4.75 -9.54
C GLY A 96 -11.33 -5.43 -8.83
N ILE A 97 -12.57 -5.00 -9.07
CA ILE A 97 -13.74 -5.64 -8.44
C ILE A 97 -14.15 -6.98 -9.10
N ARG A 98 -13.68 -7.30 -10.32
CA ARG A 98 -14.17 -8.46 -11.12
C ARG A 98 -13.75 -9.81 -10.52
N GLY A 99 -12.53 -9.90 -10.00
CA GLY A 99 -11.90 -11.15 -9.57
C GLY A 99 -11.35 -11.07 -8.16
N TRP A 100 -12.18 -11.42 -7.17
CA TRP A 100 -11.83 -11.21 -5.76
C TRP A 100 -10.54 -11.91 -5.34
N ARG A 101 -10.24 -13.11 -5.87
CA ARG A 101 -8.99 -13.85 -5.56
C ARG A 101 -7.74 -13.13 -6.05
N CYS A 102 -7.75 -12.68 -7.30
CA CYS A 102 -6.61 -11.95 -7.84
C CYS A 102 -6.42 -10.63 -7.09
N THR A 103 -7.50 -9.92 -6.79
CA THR A 103 -7.46 -8.63 -6.09
C THR A 103 -7.01 -8.76 -4.64
N THR A 104 -7.45 -9.81 -3.93
CA THR A 104 -6.98 -10.11 -2.57
C THR A 104 -5.53 -10.56 -2.56
N GLY A 105 -5.10 -11.36 -3.54
CA GLY A 105 -3.69 -11.64 -3.81
C GLY A 105 -2.87 -10.37 -3.98
N VAL A 106 -3.26 -9.51 -4.92
CA VAL A 106 -2.59 -8.22 -5.17
C VAL A 106 -2.54 -7.36 -3.91
N ALA A 107 -3.61 -7.32 -3.11
CA ALA A 107 -3.63 -6.54 -1.87
C ALA A 107 -2.57 -7.01 -0.86
N VAL A 108 -2.48 -8.32 -0.61
CA VAL A 108 -1.47 -8.89 0.31
C VAL A 108 -0.07 -8.72 -0.28
N GLY A 109 0.11 -8.98 -1.58
CA GLY A 109 1.40 -8.80 -2.25
C GLY A 109 1.90 -7.36 -2.18
N LEU A 110 1.04 -6.37 -2.44
CA LEU A 110 1.38 -4.95 -2.32
C LEU A 110 1.73 -4.56 -0.87
N ALA A 111 0.99 -5.06 0.12
CA ALA A 111 1.32 -4.83 1.52
C ALA A 111 2.72 -5.35 1.86
N VAL A 112 3.02 -6.59 1.46
CA VAL A 112 4.33 -7.21 1.67
C VAL A 112 5.43 -6.44 0.94
N ILE A 113 5.19 -6.00 -0.30
CA ILE A 113 6.14 -5.19 -1.07
C ILE A 113 6.48 -3.91 -0.31
N VAL A 114 5.48 -3.12 0.08
CA VAL A 114 5.72 -1.83 0.75
C VAL A 114 6.42 -2.03 2.10
N CYS A 115 5.96 -3.00 2.91
CA CYS A 115 6.55 -3.25 4.22
C CYS A 115 7.98 -3.78 4.12
N SER A 116 8.25 -4.75 3.23
CA SER A 116 9.59 -5.32 3.06
C SER A 116 10.56 -4.32 2.44
N TRP A 117 10.13 -3.57 1.42
CA TRP A 117 10.93 -2.50 0.83
C TRP A 117 11.29 -1.44 1.87
N ALA A 118 10.31 -0.92 2.61
CA ALA A 118 10.54 0.07 3.65
C ALA A 118 11.48 -0.47 4.75
N ALA A 119 11.32 -1.72 5.17
CA ALA A 119 12.21 -2.33 6.15
C ALA A 119 13.65 -2.45 5.64
N ILE A 120 13.84 -2.88 4.38
CA ILE A 120 15.16 -3.07 3.79
C ILE A 120 15.88 -1.73 3.63
N ILE A 121 15.26 -0.71 3.02
CA ILE A 121 15.93 0.59 2.80
C ILE A 121 16.33 1.28 4.10
N ASN A 122 15.56 1.06 5.18
CA ASN A 122 15.87 1.57 6.52
C ASN A 122 16.89 0.73 7.29
N SER A 123 17.27 -0.45 6.78
CA SER A 123 18.24 -1.36 7.41
C SER A 123 19.55 -1.51 6.63
N VAL A 124 19.64 -0.91 5.43
CA VAL A 124 20.85 -0.95 4.61
C VAL A 124 21.97 -0.12 5.26
N ASN A 125 23.19 -0.65 5.25
CA ASN A 125 24.38 0.02 5.76
C ASN A 125 25.04 0.90 4.69
N GLU A 126 26.17 1.52 5.03
CA GLU A 126 26.94 2.38 4.14
C GLU A 126 27.46 1.69 2.86
N ILE A 127 27.66 0.37 2.91
CA ILE A 127 28.10 -0.41 1.75
C ILE A 127 27.00 -0.46 0.68
N GLY A 128 25.74 -0.45 1.11
CA GLY A 128 24.60 -0.54 0.21
C GLY A 128 24.29 -1.97 -0.24
N ILE A 129 23.22 -2.10 -1.03
CA ILE A 129 22.81 -3.35 -1.70
C ILE A 129 22.64 -3.03 -3.18
N SER A 130 22.96 -3.96 -4.08
CA SER A 130 22.70 -3.76 -5.51
C SER A 130 21.21 -3.57 -5.78
N ASP A 131 20.85 -2.56 -6.57
CA ASP A 131 19.45 -2.21 -6.86
C ASP A 131 18.66 -3.41 -7.39
N ILE A 132 19.24 -4.17 -8.33
CA ILE A 132 18.57 -5.33 -8.91
C ILE A 132 18.32 -6.43 -7.86
N LEU A 133 19.26 -6.64 -6.94
CA LEU A 133 19.09 -7.61 -5.86
C LEU A 133 17.96 -7.18 -4.92
N LEU A 134 17.92 -5.90 -4.55
CA LEU A 134 16.85 -5.34 -3.74
C LEU A 134 15.49 -5.48 -4.42
N THR A 135 15.39 -5.11 -5.71
CA THR A 135 14.15 -5.26 -6.50
C THR A 135 13.68 -6.71 -6.51
N LEU A 136 14.57 -7.67 -6.77
CA LEU A 136 14.22 -9.08 -6.86
C LEU A 136 13.74 -9.64 -5.51
N ILE A 137 14.40 -9.28 -4.40
CA ILE A 137 13.97 -9.70 -3.06
C ILE A 137 12.57 -9.16 -2.76
N VAL A 138 12.34 -7.86 -2.97
CA VAL A 138 11.06 -7.21 -2.69
C VAL A 138 9.94 -7.80 -3.53
N LEU A 139 10.17 -7.99 -4.84
CA LEU A 139 9.16 -8.57 -5.73
C LEU A 139 8.92 -10.06 -5.47
N ALA A 140 9.94 -10.83 -5.08
CA ALA A 140 9.77 -12.23 -4.69
C ALA A 140 8.92 -12.36 -3.42
N LEU A 141 9.18 -11.53 -2.39
CA LEU A 141 8.34 -11.47 -1.19
C LEU A 141 6.91 -11.02 -1.54
N GLY A 142 6.78 -10.04 -2.42
CA GLY A 142 5.49 -9.61 -2.96
C GLY A 142 4.71 -10.73 -3.65
N PHE A 143 5.41 -11.54 -4.46
CA PHE A 143 4.81 -12.69 -5.14
C PHE A 143 4.35 -13.76 -4.15
N LEU A 144 5.14 -14.07 -3.11
CA LEU A 144 4.71 -14.96 -2.04
C LEU A 144 3.48 -14.42 -1.31
N GLY A 145 3.46 -13.12 -1.00
CA GLY A 145 2.29 -12.44 -0.45
C GLY A 145 1.06 -12.56 -1.36
N LEU A 146 1.25 -12.42 -2.67
CA LEU A 146 0.19 -12.60 -3.66
C LEU A 146 -0.38 -14.02 -3.63
N VAL A 147 0.49 -15.04 -3.63
CA VAL A 147 0.07 -16.45 -3.56
C VAL A 147 -0.74 -16.70 -2.29
N VAL A 148 -0.26 -16.22 -1.13
CA VAL A 148 -1.00 -16.32 0.14
C VAL A 148 -2.35 -15.62 0.05
N GLY A 149 -2.39 -14.41 -0.50
CA GLY A 149 -3.61 -13.60 -0.58
C GLY A 149 -4.71 -14.17 -1.46
N VAL A 150 -4.39 -15.05 -2.42
CA VAL A 150 -5.36 -15.73 -3.30
C VAL A 150 -6.24 -16.73 -2.56
N PHE A 151 -5.79 -17.25 -1.41
CA PHE A 151 -6.53 -18.25 -0.65
C PHE A 151 -7.73 -17.66 0.11
N GLU A 152 -8.72 -18.49 0.41
CA GLU A 152 -9.95 -18.05 1.07
C GLU A 152 -9.71 -17.58 2.51
N PHE A 153 -8.78 -18.21 3.23
CA PHE A 153 -8.52 -17.88 4.64
C PHE A 153 -7.96 -16.47 4.82
N SER A 154 -7.23 -15.94 3.83
CA SER A 154 -6.67 -14.59 3.85
C SER A 154 -7.66 -13.51 3.38
N ARG A 155 -8.83 -13.88 2.86
CA ARG A 155 -9.76 -12.96 2.17
C ARG A 155 -10.11 -11.72 2.98
N VAL A 156 -10.50 -11.89 4.24
CA VAL A 156 -10.94 -10.77 5.08
C VAL A 156 -9.78 -9.81 5.35
N ILE A 157 -8.62 -10.36 5.71
CA ILE A 157 -7.40 -9.57 5.96
C ILE A 157 -6.98 -8.85 4.67
N ALA A 158 -7.00 -9.53 3.52
CA ALA A 158 -6.64 -8.96 2.24
C ALA A 158 -7.57 -7.83 1.80
N MET A 159 -8.88 -7.94 2.04
CA MET A 159 -9.83 -6.85 1.80
C MET A 159 -9.52 -5.63 2.67
N THR A 160 -9.27 -5.85 3.96
CA THR A 160 -8.86 -4.78 4.89
C THR A 160 -7.56 -4.12 4.42
N LEU A 161 -6.54 -4.91 4.05
CA LEU A 161 -5.27 -4.41 3.53
C LEU A 161 -5.47 -3.59 2.26
N LEU A 162 -6.32 -4.02 1.33
CA LEU A 162 -6.58 -3.25 0.12
C LEU A 162 -7.21 -1.90 0.44
N CYS A 163 -8.18 -1.86 1.35
CA CYS A 163 -8.82 -0.64 1.79
C CYS A 163 -7.85 0.32 2.49
N LEU A 164 -6.96 -0.20 3.34
CA LEU A 164 -5.88 0.57 3.95
C LEU A 164 -4.92 1.11 2.88
N ILE A 165 -4.43 0.27 1.98
CA ILE A 165 -3.53 0.66 0.88
C ILE A 165 -4.18 1.71 -0.02
N GLY A 166 -5.47 1.53 -0.35
CA GLY A 166 -6.25 2.49 -1.10
C GLY A 166 -6.32 3.84 -0.39
N GLY A 167 -6.57 3.86 0.92
CA GLY A 167 -6.54 5.09 1.72
C GLY A 167 -5.14 5.73 1.78
N LEU A 168 -4.11 4.94 2.07
CA LEU A 168 -2.71 5.38 2.12
C LEU A 168 -2.28 5.98 0.78
N SER A 169 -2.67 5.37 -0.35
CA SER A 169 -2.34 5.89 -1.69
C SER A 169 -3.01 7.23 -1.98
N PHE A 170 -4.19 7.49 -1.40
CA PHE A 170 -4.80 8.82 -1.46
C PHE A 170 -3.92 9.83 -0.72
N GLY A 171 -3.64 9.56 0.56
CA GLY A 171 -2.86 10.45 1.41
C GLY A 171 -1.46 10.73 0.86
N MET A 172 -0.78 9.70 0.35
CA MET A 172 0.55 9.85 -0.26
C MET A 172 0.50 10.84 -1.43
N ARG A 173 -0.48 10.73 -2.34
CA ARG A 173 -0.60 11.67 -3.46
C ARG A 173 -0.83 13.10 -2.99
N ILE A 174 -1.62 13.32 -1.93
CA ILE A 174 -1.80 14.66 -1.35
C ILE A 174 -0.46 15.19 -0.83
N THR A 175 0.29 14.36 -0.07
CA THR A 175 1.58 14.78 0.50
C THR A 175 2.65 15.06 -0.56
N LEU A 176 2.57 14.39 -1.71
CA LEU A 176 3.54 14.47 -2.79
C LEU A 176 3.32 15.65 -3.76
N LEU A 177 2.22 16.40 -3.64
CA LEU A 177 1.93 17.52 -4.54
C LEU A 177 2.86 18.72 -4.35
N LYS A 178 3.44 18.88 -3.15
CA LYS A 178 4.25 20.06 -2.77
C LYS A 178 5.73 19.72 -2.68
N THR A 179 6.58 20.73 -2.91
CA THR A 179 8.01 20.69 -2.67
C THR A 179 8.30 20.48 -1.19
N ASP A 180 9.34 19.71 -0.89
CA ASP A 180 9.79 19.41 0.48
C ASP A 180 8.67 18.72 1.32
N LEU A 181 7.75 18.09 0.59
CA LEU A 181 6.48 17.47 0.98
C LEU A 181 5.48 18.48 1.58
N LEU A 182 4.27 18.02 1.89
CA LEU A 182 3.17 18.94 2.22
C LEU A 182 3.45 19.79 3.45
N PHE A 183 4.03 19.19 4.49
CA PHE A 183 4.60 19.87 5.64
C PHE A 183 6.11 19.61 5.74
N SER A 184 6.87 20.53 6.33
CA SER A 184 8.30 20.31 6.62
C SER A 184 8.54 19.17 7.64
N SER A 185 7.56 18.89 8.49
CA SER A 185 7.59 17.76 9.42
C SER A 185 7.15 16.47 8.73
N LEU A 186 8.08 15.51 8.65
CA LEU A 186 7.81 14.15 8.16
C LEU A 186 6.67 13.48 8.92
N GLY A 187 6.59 13.70 10.24
CA GLY A 187 5.52 13.16 11.09
C GLY A 187 4.13 13.68 10.71
N LEU A 188 3.99 14.96 10.35
CA LEU A 188 2.70 15.52 9.89
C LEU A 188 2.28 14.97 8.53
N ASN A 189 3.24 14.74 7.61
CA ASN A 189 2.95 14.08 6.34
C ASN A 189 2.43 12.65 6.58
N TRP A 190 3.10 11.88 7.44
CA TRP A 190 2.65 10.55 7.81
C TRP A 190 1.31 10.54 8.53
N LEU A 191 1.03 11.53 9.38
CA LEU A 191 -0.27 11.66 10.04
C LEU A 191 -1.41 11.75 9.00
N ILE A 192 -1.25 12.58 7.96
CA ILE A 192 -2.24 12.67 6.88
C ILE A 192 -2.40 11.32 6.17
N ILE A 193 -1.27 10.70 5.81
CA ILE A 193 -1.26 9.41 5.11
C ILE A 193 -2.02 8.35 5.92
N VAL A 194 -1.72 8.23 7.22
CA VAL A 194 -2.35 7.28 8.14
C VAL A 194 -3.84 7.58 8.33
N VAL A 195 -4.23 8.85 8.48
CA VAL A 195 -5.64 9.23 8.61
C VAL A 195 -6.45 8.77 7.40
N PHE A 196 -5.94 8.99 6.18
CA PHE A 196 -6.61 8.50 4.98
C PHE A 196 -6.58 6.97 4.86
N GLY A 197 -5.49 6.32 5.26
CA GLY A 197 -5.40 4.86 5.37
C GLY A 197 -6.49 4.28 6.27
N VAL A 198 -6.59 4.76 7.50
CA VAL A 198 -7.59 4.33 8.48
C VAL A 198 -9.00 4.63 7.99
N ALA A 199 -9.25 5.81 7.41
CA ALA A 199 -10.54 6.14 6.81
C ALA A 199 -10.94 5.14 5.71
N GLY A 200 -9.99 4.74 4.86
CA GLY A 200 -10.17 3.70 3.86
C GLY A 200 -10.56 2.35 4.48
N GLY A 201 -9.86 1.93 5.53
CA GLY A 201 -10.16 0.72 6.29
C GLY A 201 -11.53 0.74 6.97
N LEU A 202 -11.90 1.84 7.64
CA LEU A 202 -13.19 2.00 8.30
C LEU A 202 -14.36 1.98 7.31
N LEU A 203 -14.17 2.51 6.09
CA LEU A 203 -15.17 2.48 5.03
C LEU A 203 -15.65 1.04 4.71
N LEU A 204 -14.77 0.04 4.90
CA LEU A 204 -15.10 -1.38 4.70
C LEU A 204 -16.19 -1.87 5.65
N ILE A 205 -16.22 -1.36 6.88
CA ILE A 205 -17.18 -1.75 7.93
C ILE A 205 -18.60 -1.30 7.55
N TRP A 206 -18.74 -0.06 7.08
CA TRP A 206 -20.06 0.49 6.71
C TRP A 206 -20.54 0.04 5.34
N THR A 207 -19.63 0.00 4.35
CA THR A 207 -20.01 -0.21 2.94
C THR A 207 -18.97 -1.02 2.19
N ASN A 208 -18.95 -2.34 2.43
CA ASN A 208 -17.95 -3.25 1.84
C ASN A 208 -17.75 -3.03 0.33
N ARG A 209 -18.83 -3.03 -0.46
CA ARG A 209 -18.73 -2.89 -1.92
C ARG A 209 -18.16 -1.54 -2.37
N ILE A 210 -18.61 -0.44 -1.78
CA ILE A 210 -18.14 0.90 -2.14
C ILE A 210 -16.68 1.06 -1.72
N ALA A 211 -16.33 0.58 -0.54
CA ALA A 211 -14.97 0.58 -0.04
C ALA A 211 -14.01 -0.17 -0.99
N MET A 212 -14.40 -1.36 -1.45
CA MET A 212 -13.58 -2.12 -2.38
C MET A 212 -13.45 -1.45 -3.76
N LEU A 213 -14.53 -0.84 -4.28
CA LEU A 213 -14.47 -0.10 -5.55
C LEU A 213 -13.51 1.09 -5.48
N ILE A 214 -13.63 1.91 -4.42
CA ILE A 214 -12.75 3.04 -4.19
C ILE A 214 -11.33 2.56 -3.96
N ALA A 215 -11.11 1.54 -3.12
CA ALA A 215 -9.78 1.03 -2.83
C ALA A 215 -9.07 0.47 -4.07
N CYS A 216 -9.76 -0.33 -4.90
CA CYS A 216 -9.23 -0.85 -6.16
C CYS A 216 -8.86 0.29 -7.12
N ALA A 217 -9.80 1.21 -7.36
CA ALA A 217 -9.56 2.35 -8.23
C ALA A 217 -8.38 3.19 -7.72
N ASN A 218 -8.32 3.46 -6.42
CA ASN A 218 -7.35 4.38 -5.84
C ASN A 218 -5.94 3.77 -5.74
N ALA A 219 -5.82 2.49 -5.38
CA ALA A 219 -4.54 1.78 -5.43
C ALA A 219 -4.07 1.61 -6.88
N GLY A 220 -4.98 1.25 -7.80
CA GLY A 220 -4.67 1.05 -9.21
C GLY A 220 -4.22 2.33 -9.92
N THR A 221 -4.94 3.45 -9.73
CA THR A 221 -4.57 4.75 -10.32
C THR A 221 -3.24 5.25 -9.77
N PHE A 222 -2.98 5.03 -8.48
CA PHE A 222 -1.69 5.35 -7.87
C PHE A 222 -0.54 4.57 -8.52
N LEU A 223 -0.63 3.23 -8.59
CA LEU A 223 0.42 2.40 -9.21
C LEU A 223 0.62 2.73 -10.68
N THR A 224 -0.48 2.90 -11.42
CA THR A 224 -0.42 3.28 -12.84
C THR A 224 0.26 4.64 -13.02
N SER A 225 -0.11 5.62 -12.19
CA SER A 225 0.49 6.96 -12.22
C SER A 225 1.98 6.94 -11.83
N LEU A 226 2.38 6.08 -10.89
CA LEU A 226 3.78 5.88 -10.51
C LEU A 226 4.59 5.27 -11.67
N GLY A 227 4.04 4.28 -12.36
CA GLY A 227 4.67 3.69 -13.56
C GLY A 227 4.81 4.70 -14.71
N ILE A 228 3.76 5.50 -14.96
CA ILE A 228 3.79 6.58 -15.96
C ILE A 228 4.83 7.65 -15.56
N ASP A 229 4.86 8.05 -14.30
CA ASP A 229 5.81 9.05 -13.82
C ASP A 229 7.27 8.55 -13.92
N LEU A 230 7.54 7.27 -13.64
CA LEU A 230 8.86 6.67 -13.87
C LEU A 230 9.29 6.73 -15.34
N ILE A 231 8.35 6.63 -16.29
CA ILE A 231 8.67 6.76 -17.73
C ILE A 231 9.10 8.20 -18.07
N PHE A 232 8.38 9.21 -17.55
CA PHE A 232 8.63 10.61 -17.92
C PHE A 232 9.71 11.29 -17.07
N ASN A 233 9.65 11.10 -15.75
CA ASN A 233 10.46 11.78 -14.76
C ASN A 233 11.53 10.86 -14.14
N LYS A 234 11.58 9.59 -14.54
CA LYS A 234 12.55 8.62 -14.01
C LYS A 234 12.48 8.62 -12.47
N GLN A 235 13.61 8.52 -11.80
CA GLN A 235 13.69 8.51 -10.34
C GLN A 235 13.62 9.90 -9.69
N SER A 236 13.36 10.98 -10.44
CA SER A 236 13.27 12.34 -9.88
C SER A 236 11.84 12.78 -9.51
N GLY A 237 10.83 12.05 -9.96
CA GLY A 237 9.42 12.36 -9.71
C GLY A 237 8.87 11.68 -8.45
N LEU A 238 7.76 10.97 -8.60
CA LEU A 238 7.06 10.25 -7.55
C LEU A 238 7.92 9.22 -6.84
N SER A 239 8.80 8.53 -7.56
CA SER A 239 9.72 7.57 -6.95
C SER A 239 10.60 8.24 -5.88
N PHE A 240 11.17 9.41 -6.18
CA PHE A 240 11.94 10.17 -5.20
C PHE A 240 11.09 10.60 -4.02
N GLY A 241 9.89 11.12 -4.28
CA GLY A 241 9.01 11.60 -3.21
C GLY A 241 8.57 10.48 -2.27
N LEU A 242 8.26 9.30 -2.81
CA LEU A 242 7.98 8.11 -1.98
C LEU A 242 9.19 7.73 -1.16
N ARG A 243 10.38 7.77 -1.76
CA ARG A 243 11.59 7.50 -1.01
C ARG A 243 11.82 8.52 0.10
N SER A 244 11.61 9.83 -0.16
CA SER A 244 11.68 10.87 0.87
C SER A 244 10.67 10.68 2.01
N LEU A 245 9.54 10.01 1.76
CA LEU A 245 8.54 9.69 2.79
C LEU A 245 8.94 8.48 3.63
N PHE A 246 9.54 7.45 3.02
CA PHE A 246 9.78 6.16 3.68
C PHE A 246 11.21 5.96 4.19
N ASP A 247 12.19 6.70 3.67
CA ASP A 247 13.61 6.53 4.00
C ASP A 247 14.03 7.42 5.18
N SER A 248 14.11 6.80 6.35
CA SER A 248 14.58 7.39 7.61
C SER A 248 15.96 6.84 8.01
N ASN A 249 16.74 6.33 7.05
CA ASN A 249 18.06 5.76 7.31
C ASN A 249 19.12 6.85 7.49
N ASP A 250 19.89 6.75 8.58
CA ASP A 250 20.96 7.70 8.92
C ASP A 250 22.17 7.58 7.96
N ASN A 251 22.36 6.43 7.33
CA ASN A 251 23.40 6.21 6.31
C ASN A 251 23.05 6.86 4.96
N HIS A 252 21.82 7.34 4.78
CA HIS A 252 21.37 8.02 3.56
C HIS A 252 21.21 9.53 3.77
N LEU A 253 21.66 10.10 4.89
CA LEU A 253 21.47 11.53 5.21
C LEU A 253 22.09 12.45 4.15
N ALA A 254 23.31 12.19 3.71
CA ALA A 254 24.01 13.02 2.72
C ALA A 254 23.22 13.08 1.41
N TYR A 255 22.68 11.94 0.97
CA TYR A 255 21.86 11.84 -0.23
C TYR A 255 20.64 12.78 -0.21
N PHE A 256 19.95 12.89 0.93
CA PHE A 256 18.76 13.75 1.06
C PHE A 256 19.09 15.22 1.39
N ILE A 257 20.27 15.50 1.93
CA ILE A 257 20.74 16.87 2.12
C ILE A 257 21.08 17.50 0.77
N GLU A 258 21.75 16.73 -0.09
CA GLU A 258 22.11 17.18 -1.44
C GLU A 258 20.91 17.19 -2.41
N ARG A 259 19.88 16.39 -2.13
CA ARG A 259 18.69 16.25 -2.98
C ARG A 259 17.42 16.47 -2.19
N THR A 260 16.73 17.58 -2.44
CA THR A 260 15.41 17.84 -1.87
C THR A 260 14.31 17.47 -2.87
N TYR A 261 13.18 16.96 -2.36
CA TYR A 261 12.06 16.57 -3.20
C TYR A 261 11.40 17.78 -3.84
N ARG A 262 11.58 17.91 -5.16
CA ARG A 262 10.99 18.97 -5.97
C ARG A 262 10.21 18.35 -7.13
N PRO A 263 8.90 18.07 -6.96
CA PRO A 263 8.12 17.44 -8.01
C PRO A 263 8.09 18.33 -9.25
N THR A 264 8.44 17.74 -10.40
CA THR A 264 8.35 18.40 -11.70
C THR A 264 6.91 18.77 -12.02
N LEU A 265 6.70 19.71 -12.94
CA LEU A 265 5.36 20.08 -13.37
C LEU A 265 4.58 18.87 -13.88
N SER A 266 5.23 17.97 -14.64
CA SER A 266 4.57 16.76 -15.14
C SER A 266 4.21 15.79 -14.00
N THR A 267 5.06 15.60 -12.99
CA THR A 267 4.73 14.81 -11.79
C THR A 267 3.49 15.36 -11.09
N ARG A 268 3.37 16.68 -10.93
CA ARG A 268 2.19 17.31 -10.31
C ARG A 268 0.93 17.08 -11.14
N ILE A 269 1.03 17.22 -12.46
CA ILE A 269 -0.09 16.95 -13.37
C ILE A 269 -0.52 15.47 -13.25
N ILE A 270 0.42 14.54 -13.27
CA ILE A 270 0.16 13.10 -13.11
C ILE A 270 -0.53 12.81 -11.77
N LEU A 271 -0.08 13.42 -10.68
CA LEU A 271 -0.72 13.30 -9.36
C LEU A 271 -2.18 13.77 -9.38
N VAL A 272 -2.42 14.99 -9.86
CA VAL A 272 -3.77 15.58 -9.91
C VAL A 272 -4.69 14.74 -10.80
N VAL A 273 -4.23 14.36 -11.99
CA VAL A 273 -4.99 13.50 -12.91
C VAL A 273 -5.29 12.15 -12.27
N SER A 274 -4.33 11.54 -11.58
CA SER A 274 -4.55 10.25 -10.90
C SER A 274 -5.63 10.36 -9.82
N LEU A 275 -5.67 11.46 -9.04
CA LEU A 275 -6.68 11.71 -8.02
C LEU A 275 -8.06 11.88 -8.67
N VAL A 276 -8.18 12.75 -9.67
CA VAL A 276 -9.46 13.01 -10.37
C VAL A 276 -9.96 11.77 -11.12
N SER A 277 -9.07 10.90 -11.59
CA SER A 277 -9.44 9.67 -12.29
C SER A 277 -10.00 8.58 -11.35
N THR A 278 -9.64 8.57 -10.07
CA THR A 278 -10.13 7.58 -9.09
C THR A 278 -11.66 7.44 -9.07
N PRO A 279 -12.47 8.51 -8.89
CA PRO A 279 -13.93 8.39 -8.88
C PRO A 279 -14.47 7.90 -10.23
N ALA A 280 -13.88 8.32 -11.35
CA ALA A 280 -14.29 7.87 -12.68
C ALA A 280 -14.09 6.36 -12.85
N PHE A 281 -12.93 5.84 -12.44
CA PHE A 281 -12.64 4.41 -12.47
C PHE A 281 -13.49 3.61 -11.48
N ALA A 282 -13.70 4.12 -10.26
CA ALA A 282 -14.57 3.46 -9.29
C ALA A 282 -16.03 3.38 -9.80
N PHE A 283 -16.52 4.45 -10.43
CA PHE A 283 -17.84 4.49 -11.04
C PHE A 283 -17.94 3.57 -12.25
N ALA A 284 -16.94 3.56 -13.14
CA ALA A 284 -16.89 2.64 -14.28
C ALA A 284 -16.91 1.18 -13.81
N GLN A 285 -16.11 0.82 -12.80
CA GLN A 285 -16.14 -0.50 -12.18
C GLN A 285 -17.52 -0.85 -11.61
N HIS A 286 -18.20 0.11 -10.98
CA HIS A 286 -19.55 -0.09 -10.44
C HIS A 286 -20.58 -0.41 -11.53
N LEU A 287 -20.51 0.31 -12.66
CA LEU A 287 -21.43 0.12 -13.78
C LEU A 287 -21.20 -1.20 -14.53
N ILE A 288 -19.93 -1.52 -14.81
CA ILE A 288 -19.55 -2.69 -15.60
C ILE A 288 -19.73 -3.97 -14.78
N PHE A 289 -19.35 -3.95 -13.49
CA PHE A 289 -19.36 -5.13 -12.64
C PHE A 289 -20.44 -5.04 -11.57
N LYS A 290 -21.64 -5.54 -11.91
CA LYS A 290 -22.81 -5.51 -11.03
C LYS A 290 -22.80 -6.56 -9.91
N GLN A 291 -21.95 -7.57 -9.99
CA GLN A 291 -21.83 -8.63 -8.99
C GLN A 291 -21.23 -8.12 -7.67
N PRO A 292 -21.58 -8.73 -6.51
CA PRO A 292 -20.89 -8.45 -5.25
C PRO A 292 -19.41 -8.85 -5.35
N PHE A 293 -18.56 -8.22 -4.52
CA PHE A 293 -17.12 -8.51 -4.52
C PHE A 293 -16.85 -9.97 -4.18
N THR A 294 -17.43 -10.46 -3.07
CA THR A 294 -17.39 -11.89 -2.75
C THR A 294 -18.62 -12.58 -3.35
N ARG A 295 -18.40 -13.65 -4.13
CA ARG A 295 -19.46 -14.45 -4.75
C ARG A 295 -19.86 -15.64 -3.89
N ARG A 296 -19.84 -15.50 -2.56
CA ARG A 296 -20.45 -16.53 -1.72
C ARG A 296 -21.95 -16.51 -1.96
N GLY A 297 -22.56 -17.69 -1.94
CA GLY A 297 -24.01 -17.78 -1.81
C GLY A 297 -24.49 -17.08 -0.53
N PRO A 298 -25.79 -16.85 -0.38
CA PRO A 298 -26.33 -16.42 0.90
C PRO A 298 -25.80 -17.34 2.03
N PRO A 299 -25.53 -16.80 3.23
CA PRO A 299 -25.27 -17.68 4.37
C PRO A 299 -26.40 -18.71 4.44
N LEU A 300 -26.04 -19.99 4.60
CA LEU A 300 -27.01 -21.05 4.85
C LEU A 300 -27.92 -20.56 5.99
N SER A 301 -29.23 -20.71 5.83
CA SER A 301 -30.15 -20.26 6.89
C SER A 301 -29.84 -21.00 8.19
N ASP A 302 -30.15 -20.38 9.34
CA ASP A 302 -30.01 -21.07 10.62
C ASP A 302 -30.81 -22.39 10.63
N ASP A 303 -31.89 -22.47 9.84
CA ASP A 303 -32.67 -23.71 9.60
C ASP A 303 -31.90 -24.78 8.81
N GLU A 304 -31.00 -24.40 7.88
CA GLU A 304 -30.12 -25.31 7.14
C GLU A 304 -28.89 -25.72 7.95
N LEU A 305 -28.47 -24.88 8.91
CA LEU A 305 -27.37 -25.15 9.85
C LEU A 305 -27.83 -25.87 11.12
N CYS A 306 -29.14 -25.87 11.41
CA CYS A 306 -29.78 -26.78 12.34
C CYS A 306 -29.65 -28.21 11.80
N LEU A 307 -28.48 -28.83 12.00
CA LEU A 307 -28.42 -30.26 12.19
C LEU A 307 -29.45 -30.58 13.29
N ASN A 308 -30.50 -31.34 12.95
CA ASN A 308 -31.36 -32.01 13.91
C ASN A 308 -30.45 -32.87 14.80
N TYR A 309 -29.85 -32.27 15.83
CA TYR A 309 -29.25 -32.98 16.93
C TYR A 309 -30.43 -33.40 17.79
N PRO A 310 -30.79 -34.70 17.86
CA PRO A 310 -31.67 -35.16 18.91
C PRO A 310 -30.99 -34.79 20.23
N THR A 311 -31.59 -33.84 20.92
CA THR A 311 -31.09 -33.30 22.18
C THR A 311 -31.41 -34.26 23.31
N GLU A 312 -30.78 -35.43 23.34
CA GLU A 312 -30.70 -36.26 24.54
C GLU A 312 -29.27 -36.86 24.62
N ASP A 313 -28.61 -36.63 25.76
CA ASP A 313 -27.44 -37.38 26.29
C ASP A 313 -25.98 -37.12 25.85
N LEU A 314 -25.59 -35.93 25.37
CA LEU A 314 -24.16 -35.65 25.04
C LEU A 314 -23.43 -34.59 25.88
N SER A 315 -23.98 -34.19 27.04
CA SER A 315 -23.28 -33.25 27.95
C SER A 315 -22.03 -33.85 28.62
N ALA A 316 -21.86 -35.17 28.62
CA ALA A 316 -20.77 -35.84 29.33
C ALA A 316 -19.47 -36.04 28.51
N ASN A 317 -19.49 -35.94 27.17
CA ASN A 317 -18.35 -36.37 26.33
C ASN A 317 -17.71 -35.25 25.47
N ARG A 318 -18.06 -33.98 25.70
CA ARG A 318 -17.58 -32.87 24.85
C ARG A 318 -16.11 -32.52 25.03
N ALA A 319 -15.55 -32.71 26.22
CA ALA A 319 -14.15 -32.40 26.49
C ALA A 319 -13.21 -33.43 25.84
N THR A 320 -13.57 -34.71 25.87
CA THR A 320 -12.77 -35.80 25.29
C THR A 320 -12.81 -35.81 23.76
N ALA A 321 -13.95 -35.47 23.14
CA ALA A 321 -14.09 -35.41 21.68
C ALA A 321 -13.34 -34.23 21.02
N PHE A 322 -13.21 -33.09 21.73
CA PHE A 322 -12.47 -31.94 21.21
C PHE A 322 -10.96 -32.23 21.11
N PHE A 323 -10.39 -32.89 22.12
CA PHE A 323 -8.97 -33.24 22.10
C PHE A 323 -8.64 -34.40 21.15
N SER A 324 -9.56 -35.35 20.93
CA SER A 324 -9.33 -36.43 19.95
C SER A 324 -9.40 -35.94 18.49
N GLY A 325 -10.26 -34.95 18.19
CA GLY A 325 -10.43 -34.42 16.83
C GLY A 325 -9.25 -33.58 16.31
N ILE A 326 -8.47 -32.98 17.21
CA ILE A 326 -7.28 -32.18 16.85
C ILE A 326 -6.11 -33.07 16.40
N TRP A 327 -6.02 -34.32 16.88
CA TRP A 327 -4.92 -35.23 16.58
C TRP A 327 -5.20 -36.19 15.40
N ASP A 328 -6.46 -36.50 15.11
CA ASP A 328 -6.85 -37.47 14.06
C ASP A 328 -7.10 -36.86 12.66
N GLY A 329 -6.58 -35.65 12.40
CA GLY A 329 -6.72 -34.90 11.14
C GLY A 329 -6.14 -35.56 9.86
N ALA A 330 -5.81 -36.86 9.89
CA ALA A 330 -5.26 -37.60 8.76
C ALA A 330 -6.16 -38.71 8.19
N LYS A 331 -7.40 -38.91 8.67
CA LYS A 331 -8.32 -39.93 8.10
C LYS A 331 -9.77 -39.48 8.02
N LEU A 332 -10.11 -38.59 7.08
CA LEU A 332 -11.49 -38.50 6.59
C LEU A 332 -11.67 -39.32 5.32
N LYS A 333 -12.25 -40.48 5.61
CA LYS A 333 -12.69 -41.61 4.80
C LYS A 333 -13.70 -41.17 3.72
N MET A 334 -13.51 -41.66 2.49
CA MET A 334 -14.51 -41.65 1.42
C MET A 334 -15.85 -42.20 1.91
N SER A 335 -16.94 -41.49 1.60
CA SER A 335 -18.31 -42.00 1.74
C SER A 335 -19.10 -41.78 0.45
N THR A 336 -19.02 -42.80 -0.41
CA THR A 336 -20.08 -43.39 -1.27
C THR A 336 -21.21 -42.51 -1.84
N SER A 337 -21.14 -42.34 -3.17
CA SER A 337 -22.19 -42.51 -4.20
C SER A 337 -23.66 -42.64 -3.72
N ARG A 338 -24.51 -41.71 -4.19
CA ARG A 338 -25.96 -41.90 -4.36
C ARG A 338 -26.37 -41.43 -5.76
N PHE A 339 -26.24 -42.32 -6.74
CA PHE A 339 -27.11 -42.36 -7.91
C PHE A 339 -27.63 -43.78 -8.05
N SER A 340 -28.92 -43.97 -7.75
CA SER A 340 -29.74 -45.10 -8.18
C SER A 340 -31.21 -44.71 -8.08
N VAL A 341 -31.76 -44.22 -9.18
CA VAL A 341 -32.94 -44.80 -9.86
C VAL A 341 -32.67 -44.64 -11.36
#